data_AF-A0A923D927-F1
#
_entry.id   AF-A0A923D927-F1
#
_cell.length_a   1.000
_cell.length_b   1.000
_cell.length_c   1.000
_cell.angle_alpha   90.00
_cell.angle_beta   90.00
_cell.angle_gamma   90.00
#
_symmetry.space_group_name_H-M   'P 1'
#
loop_
_entity.id
_entity.type
_entity.pdbx_description
1 polymer ?
#
loop_
_entity_poly.entity_id
_entity_poly.type
_entity_poly.pdbx_seq_one_letter_code
_entity_poly.pdbx_strand_id
1 'polypeptide(L)'
;MSENSGTTATPTNEPFADQVNRLVVELGEMVVVVGRAAGRAAEDLTGLMVVHVEAGERADLDALVEAGLAKTRAEAALRLLADGVKANGAFYQRVERTRSQIEALKGQLKNLVGQG
;
A
#
# COMPACT_ATOMS: atom_id res chain seq x y z
N MET A 1 -30.26 -52.26 5.43
CA MET A 1 -30.34 -50.95 4.77
C MET A 1 -29.93 -49.93 5.82
N SER A 2 -28.71 -49.40 5.70
CA SER A 2 -28.17 -48.43 6.65
C SER A 2 -28.05 -47.09 5.94
N GLU A 3 -28.81 -46.12 6.41
CA GLU A 3 -28.77 -44.73 5.95
C GLU A 3 -27.48 -44.07 6.43
N ASN A 4 -26.64 -43.65 5.49
CA ASN A 4 -25.46 -42.83 5.77
C ASN A 4 -25.87 -41.36 5.65
N SER A 5 -26.15 -40.71 6.77
CA SER A 5 -26.38 -39.27 6.85
C SER A 5 -25.05 -38.53 6.61
N GLY A 6 -24.82 -38.14 5.36
CA GLY A 6 -23.77 -37.21 5.00
C GLY A 6 -24.04 -35.85 5.62
N THR A 7 -23.21 -35.45 6.58
CA THR A 7 -23.16 -34.09 7.11
C THR A 7 -22.77 -33.14 5.97
N THR A 8 -23.67 -32.27 5.55
CA THR A 8 -23.36 -31.19 4.61
C THR A 8 -22.65 -30.09 5.40
N ALA A 9 -21.33 -30.08 5.35
CA ALA A 9 -20.55 -28.93 5.77
C ALA A 9 -20.89 -27.74 4.86
N THR A 10 -21.71 -26.82 5.35
CA THR A 10 -21.99 -25.55 4.70
C THR A 10 -20.69 -24.75 4.60
N PRO A 11 -20.20 -24.38 3.41
CA PRO A 11 -19.07 -23.48 3.30
C PRO A 11 -19.50 -22.11 3.83
N THR A 12 -18.91 -21.67 4.94
CA THR A 12 -19.04 -20.31 5.44
C THR A 12 -18.44 -19.36 4.41
N ASN A 13 -19.27 -18.77 3.55
CA ASN A 13 -18.89 -17.70 2.65
C ASN A 13 -18.58 -16.45 3.47
N GLU A 14 -17.34 -16.36 3.99
CA GLU A 14 -16.86 -15.10 4.55
C GLU A 14 -16.78 -14.04 3.44
N PRO A 15 -17.24 -12.80 3.71
CA PRO A 15 -17.09 -11.68 2.78
C PRO A 15 -15.66 -11.58 2.28
N PHE A 16 -15.48 -11.32 0.98
CA PHE A 16 -14.15 -11.18 0.36
C PHE A 16 -13.26 -10.15 1.09
N ALA A 17 -13.87 -9.10 1.65
CA ALA A 17 -13.17 -8.10 2.47
C ALA A 17 -12.50 -8.72 3.70
N ASP A 18 -13.14 -9.69 4.36
CA ASP A 18 -12.60 -10.36 5.54
C ASP A 18 -11.46 -11.31 5.17
N GLN A 19 -11.51 -11.92 3.98
CA GLN A 19 -10.44 -12.76 3.45
C GLN A 19 -9.20 -11.93 3.09
N VAL A 20 -9.39 -10.76 2.45
CA VAL A 20 -8.30 -9.82 2.15
C VAL A 20 -7.71 -9.25 3.43
N ASN A 21 -8.56 -8.85 4.39
CA ASN A 21 -8.10 -8.32 5.67
C ASN A 21 -7.31 -9.38 6.44
N ARG A 22 -7.72 -10.64 6.40
CA ARG A 22 -6.97 -11.76 6.98
C ARG A 22 -5.62 -11.96 6.31
N LEU A 23 -5.55 -11.90 4.98
CA LEU A 23 -4.28 -12.00 4.25
C LEU A 23 -3.35 -10.83 4.58
N VAL A 24 -3.89 -9.61 4.69
CA VAL A 24 -3.12 -8.42 5.10
C VAL A 24 -2.63 -8.55 6.54
N VAL A 25 -3.47 -9.04 7.46
CA VAL A 25 -3.10 -9.30 8.86
C VAL A 25 -2.06 -10.41 8.95
N GLU A 26 -2.22 -11.51 8.23
CA GLU A 26 -1.31 -12.66 8.23
C GLU A 26 0.07 -12.29 7.63
N LEU A 27 0.08 -11.53 6.52
CA LEU A 27 1.30 -10.94 5.97
C LEU A 27 1.92 -9.95 6.96
N GLY A 28 1.11 -9.12 7.62
CA GLY A 28 1.55 -8.19 8.64
C GLY A 28 2.17 -8.88 9.87
N GLU A 29 1.59 -9.98 10.33
CA GLU A 29 2.09 -10.77 11.46
C GLU A 29 3.39 -11.51 11.11
N MET A 30 3.47 -12.12 9.92
CA MET A 30 4.75 -12.67 9.41
C MET A 30 5.82 -11.58 9.33
N VAL A 31 5.45 -10.38 8.90
CA VAL A 31 6.34 -9.22 8.81
C VAL A 31 6.82 -8.73 10.19
N VAL A 32 5.98 -8.74 11.22
CA VAL A 32 6.38 -8.36 12.59
C VAL A 32 7.37 -9.37 13.18
N VAL A 33 7.19 -10.66 12.89
CA VAL A 33 8.09 -11.73 13.34
C VAL A 33 9.46 -11.65 12.64
N VAL A 34 9.47 -11.38 11.33
CA VAL A 34 10.72 -11.20 10.56
C VAL A 34 11.40 -9.87 10.88
N GLY A 35 10.63 -8.79 11.04
CA GLY A 35 11.13 -7.45 11.36
C GLY A 35 11.83 -7.35 12.71
N ARG A 36 11.40 -8.15 13.71
CA ARG A 36 12.08 -8.23 15.02
C ARG A 36 13.41 -9.00 14.96
N ALA A 37 13.61 -9.84 13.95
CA ALA A 37 14.83 -10.61 13.74
C ALA A 37 15.82 -9.98 12.75
N ALA A 38 15.37 -9.05 11.89
CA ALA A 38 16.12 -8.57 10.74
C ALA A 38 16.13 -7.04 10.63
N GLY A 39 16.68 -6.34 11.62
CA GLY A 39 16.67 -4.86 11.71
C GLY A 39 17.13 -4.07 10.46
N ARG A 40 17.80 -4.69 9.48
CA ARG A 40 18.10 -4.10 8.15
C ARG A 40 17.03 -4.37 7.08
N ALA A 41 16.35 -5.52 7.13
CA ALA A 41 15.24 -5.83 6.21
C ALA A 41 13.99 -5.00 6.52
N ALA A 42 13.83 -4.53 7.77
CA ALA A 42 12.76 -3.62 8.17
C ALA A 42 12.87 -2.24 7.50
N GLU A 43 14.08 -1.73 7.21
CA GLU A 43 14.28 -0.48 6.46
C GLU A 43 13.88 -0.63 4.98
N ASP A 44 14.25 -1.75 4.33
CA ASP A 44 13.81 -2.08 2.96
C ASP A 44 12.28 -2.30 2.86
N LEU A 45 11.64 -2.67 3.97
CA LEU A 45 10.20 -2.89 4.05
C LEU A 45 9.37 -1.60 4.11
N THR A 46 10.01 -0.44 4.33
CA THR A 46 9.33 0.87 4.34
C THR A 46 8.68 1.23 3.00
N GLY A 47 9.07 0.54 1.90
CA GLY A 47 8.52 0.73 0.57
C GLY A 47 7.36 -0.19 0.17
N LEU A 48 6.91 -1.10 1.04
CA LEU A 48 5.83 -2.03 0.70
C LEU A 48 4.46 -1.35 0.83
N MET A 49 3.73 -1.28 -0.29
CA MET A 49 2.35 -0.77 -0.34
C MET A 49 1.43 -1.82 -0.94
N VAL A 50 0.41 -2.24 -0.18
CA VAL A 50 -0.68 -3.08 -0.66
C VAL A 50 -1.89 -2.20 -0.95
N VAL A 51 -2.41 -2.27 -2.17
CA VAL A 51 -3.54 -1.46 -2.63
C VAL A 51 -4.64 -2.39 -3.12
N HIS A 52 -5.88 -2.15 -2.68
CA HIS A 52 -7.04 -2.82 -3.25
C HIS A 52 -7.35 -2.21 -4.62
N VAL A 53 -7.55 -3.06 -5.62
CA VAL A 53 -7.79 -2.65 -7.00
C VAL A 53 -9.08 -3.33 -7.47
N GLU A 54 -10.03 -2.55 -7.98
CA GLU A 54 -11.29 -3.08 -8.48
C GLU A 54 -11.10 -3.71 -9.88
N ALA A 55 -12.18 -4.19 -10.47
CA ALA A 55 -12.10 -4.82 -11.80
C ALA A 55 -11.73 -3.82 -12.89
N GLY A 56 -12.19 -2.56 -12.78
CA GLY A 56 -11.93 -1.51 -13.74
C GLY A 56 -10.45 -1.14 -13.80
N GLU A 57 -9.83 -0.80 -12.67
CA GLU A 57 -8.42 -0.39 -12.69
C GLU A 57 -7.49 -1.57 -13.01
N ARG A 58 -7.88 -2.81 -12.68
CA ARG A 58 -7.13 -4.00 -13.15
C ARG A 58 -7.10 -4.09 -14.67
N ALA A 59 -8.23 -3.83 -15.34
CA ALA A 59 -8.30 -3.83 -16.79
C ALA A 59 -7.43 -2.70 -17.39
N ASP A 60 -7.41 -1.52 -16.76
CA ASP A 60 -6.54 -0.42 -17.20
C ASP A 60 -5.05 -0.77 -17.07
N LEU A 61 -4.66 -1.41 -15.96
CA LEU A 61 -3.29 -1.90 -15.78
C LEU A 61 -2.92 -2.99 -16.80
N ASP A 62 -3.85 -3.87 -17.14
CA ASP A 62 -3.66 -4.87 -18.19
C ASP A 62 -3.46 -4.24 -19.56
N ALA A 63 -4.27 -3.25 -19.92
CA ALA A 63 -4.13 -2.53 -21.18
C ALA A 63 -2.73 -1.90 -21.34
N LEU A 64 -2.15 -1.38 -20.25
CA LEU A 64 -0.78 -0.85 -20.27
C LEU A 64 0.29 -1.92 -20.51
N VAL A 65 0.07 -3.13 -19.97
CA VAL A 65 0.98 -4.27 -20.18
C VAL A 65 0.85 -4.79 -21.61
N GLU A 66 -0.39 -4.97 -22.09
CA GLU A 66 -0.68 -5.42 -23.45
C GLU A 66 -0.17 -4.46 -24.52
N ALA A 67 -0.25 -3.15 -24.27
CA ALA A 67 0.32 -2.12 -25.13
C ALA A 67 1.85 -2.04 -25.09
N GLY A 68 2.51 -2.84 -24.24
CA GLY A 68 3.97 -2.86 -24.08
C GLY A 68 4.53 -1.62 -23.38
N LEU A 69 3.68 -0.82 -22.71
CA LEU A 69 4.10 0.35 -21.94
C LEU A 69 4.68 -0.01 -20.57
N ALA A 70 4.38 -1.22 -20.09
CA ALA A 70 4.93 -1.82 -18.87
C ALA A 70 5.07 -3.34 -19.04
N LYS A 71 6.00 -3.98 -18.33
CA LYS A 71 6.18 -5.45 -18.39
C LYS A 71 5.27 -6.19 -17.41
N THR A 72 4.85 -5.52 -16.34
CA THR A 72 3.98 -6.09 -15.29
C THR A 72 2.97 -5.05 -14.83
N ARG A 73 1.87 -5.50 -14.21
CA ARG A 73 0.86 -4.62 -13.61
C ARG A 73 1.45 -3.70 -12.52
N ALA A 74 2.42 -4.20 -11.75
CA ALA A 74 3.11 -3.40 -10.74
C ALA A 74 3.91 -2.25 -11.38
N GLU A 75 4.62 -2.53 -12.47
CA GLU A 75 5.32 -1.51 -13.25
C GLU A 75 4.34 -0.51 -13.88
N ALA A 76 3.20 -0.98 -14.40
CA ALA A 76 2.14 -0.11 -14.92
C ALA A 76 1.59 0.82 -13.82
N ALA A 77 1.33 0.31 -12.62
CA ALA A 77 0.85 1.10 -11.49
C ALA A 77 1.90 2.15 -11.05
N LEU A 78 3.17 1.76 -10.93
CA LEU A 78 4.26 2.70 -10.63
C LEU A 78 4.40 3.79 -11.70
N ARG A 79 4.21 3.42 -12.97
CA ARG A 79 4.24 4.35 -14.09
C ARG A 79 3.10 5.36 -14.00
N LEU A 80 1.88 4.90 -13.74
CA LEU A 80 0.71 5.77 -13.55
C LEU A 80 0.88 6.70 -12.35
N LEU A 81 1.44 6.23 -11.24
CA LEU A 81 1.77 7.07 -10.08
C LEU A 81 2.77 8.16 -10.47
N ALA A 82 3.86 7.81 -11.17
CA ALA A 82 4.86 8.78 -11.60
C ALA A 82 4.28 9.82 -12.57
N ASP A 83 3.48 9.39 -13.53
CA ASP A 83 2.87 10.28 -14.52
C ASP A 83 1.78 11.16 -13.88
N GLY A 84 1.01 10.62 -12.92
CA GLY A 84 0.07 11.38 -12.10
C GLY A 84 0.74 12.46 -11.24
N VAL A 85 1.90 12.16 -10.64
CA VAL A 85 2.71 13.15 -9.90
C VAL A 85 3.19 14.27 -10.82
N LYS A 86 3.69 13.92 -12.01
CA LYS A 86 4.15 14.91 -13.01
C LYS A 86 3.00 15.79 -13.50
N ALA A 87 1.86 15.19 -13.86
CA ALA A 87 0.69 15.91 -14.34
C ALA A 87 0.17 16.92 -13.29
N ASN A 88 0.32 16.60 -12.01
CA ASN A 88 -0.09 17.44 -10.89
C ASN A 88 1.07 18.24 -10.27
N GLY A 89 2.14 18.51 -11.01
CA GLY A 89 3.36 19.13 -10.48
C GLY A 89 3.12 20.43 -9.69
N ALA A 90 2.19 21.29 -10.15
CA ALA A 90 1.84 22.53 -9.44
C ALA A 90 1.19 22.29 -8.07
N PHE A 91 0.43 21.20 -7.89
CA PHE A 91 -0.13 20.81 -6.60
C PHE A 91 0.98 20.32 -5.66
N TYR A 92 1.85 19.43 -6.13
CA TYR A 92 2.96 18.92 -5.33
C TYR A 92 3.96 20.01 -4.92
N GLN A 93 4.22 21.00 -5.79
CA GLN A 93 5.02 22.17 -5.43
C GLN A 93 4.42 22.96 -4.25
N ARG A 94 3.08 23.08 -4.18
CA ARG A 94 2.42 23.72 -3.03
C ARG A 94 2.57 22.88 -1.77
N VAL A 95 2.41 21.57 -1.86
CA VAL A 95 2.63 20.65 -0.72
C VAL A 95 4.05 20.80 -0.17
N GLU A 96 5.05 20.80 -1.04
CA GLU A 96 6.45 20.96 -0.64
C GLU A 96 6.74 22.34 -0.03
N ARG A 97 6.15 23.41 -0.57
CA ARG A 97 6.24 24.75 0.02
C ARG A 97 5.69 24.76 1.45
N THR A 98 4.52 24.17 1.67
CA THR A 98 3.90 24.09 2.99
C THR A 98 4.75 23.25 3.96
N ARG A 99 5.29 22.12 3.50
CA ARG A 99 6.22 21.30 4.31
C ARG A 99 7.46 22.10 4.74
N SER A 100 8.06 22.84 3.81
CA SER A 100 9.21 23.71 4.11
C SER A 100 8.87 24.78 5.16
N GLN A 101 7.69 25.39 5.06
CA GLN A 101 7.22 26.37 6.04
C GLN A 101 7.03 25.75 7.44
N ILE A 102 6.48 24.54 7.51
CA ILE A 102 6.32 23.82 8.77
C ILE A 102 7.68 23.54 9.41
N GLU A 103 8.67 23.08 8.65
CA GLU A 103 10.02 22.84 9.18
C GLU A 103 10.71 24.13 9.63
N ALA A 104 10.54 25.23 8.90
CA ALA A 104 11.04 26.54 9.33
C ALA A 104 10.41 26.99 10.66
N LEU A 105 9.09 26.85 10.80
CA LEU A 105 8.36 27.17 12.04
C LEU A 105 8.81 26.29 13.22
N LYS A 106 8.99 24.97 12.99
CA LYS A 106 9.53 24.05 14.00
C LYS A 106 10.93 24.47 14.45
N GLY A 107 11.78 24.90 13.51
CA GLY A 107 13.12 25.43 13.81
C GLY A 107 13.06 26.71 14.65
N GLN A 108 12.19 27.65 14.30
CA GLN A 108 11.98 28.89 15.06
C GLN A 108 11.50 28.60 16.48
N LEU A 109 10.56 27.66 16.65
CA LEU A 109 10.07 27.25 17.97
C LEU A 109 11.17 26.61 18.82
N LYS A 110 11.97 25.70 18.24
CA LYS A 110 13.11 25.09 18.95
C LYS A 110 14.12 26.16 19.41
N ASN A 111 14.40 27.16 18.58
CA ASN A 111 15.32 28.24 18.95
C ASN A 111 14.77 29.10 20.09
N LEU A 112 13.45 29.37 20.11
CA LEU A 112 12.81 30.13 21.19
C LEU A 112 12.79 29.36 22.52
N VAL A 113 12.54 28.05 22.48
CA VAL A 113 12.47 27.19 23.69
C VAL A 113 13.86 26.80 24.20
N GLY A 114 14.85 26.66 23.32
CA GLY A 114 16.24 26.34 23.70
C GLY A 114 17.08 27.54 24.18
N GLN A 115 16.52 28.75 24.17
CA GLN A 115 17.15 29.98 24.69
C GLN A 115 16.64 30.39 26.09
N GLY A 116 15.83 29.55 26.75
CA GLY A 116 15.41 29.72 28.16
C GLY A 116 15.96 28.61 29.04
#